data_AF-A0A2T0FP19-F1
#
_entry.id   AF-A0A2T0FP19-F1
#
_cell.length_a   1.000
_cell.length_b   1.000
_cell.length_c   1.000
_cell.angle_alpha   90.00
_cell.angle_beta   90.00
_cell.angle_gamma   90.00
#
_symmetry.space_group_name_H-M   'P 1'
#
loop_
_entity.id
_entity.type
_entity.pdbx_description
1 polymer ?
#
loop_
_entity_poly.entity_id
_entity_poly.type
_entity_poly.pdbx_seq_one_letter_code
_entity_poly.pdbx_strand_id
1 'polypeptide(L)'
;MLSQITIIAALYSLVAADAAGAISSLQSIVEDLDSKVQSWDSAAGLQGALVIQADIPSLTDAVANLSSELPSSVDNDQAKTLVSNLAPLGAAISALLNDLANKANDFQSVGATEIVKGDISELASPAADVVSKAINGLPTDADSDVLGSASSIVSVVSAGFSTGAEAFGAPTVAWPVVNVGDASAAASGASSAAASGASSAGSAAASDAASSAGSAAASDAASSAAKSDAAVTSAAETSSAAKSSAKSSSASNSTKTSSKSSSSSSSDKSSNAAVLTTYGVGAALAGAVAMLL
;
A
#
# COMPACT_ATOMS: atom_id res chain seq x y z
N MET A 1 -32.71 -32.88 -7.30
CA MET A 1 -32.38 -31.63 -8.01
C MET A 1 -32.27 -30.43 -7.07
N LEU A 2 -33.18 -30.19 -6.11
CA LEU A 2 -33.04 -29.06 -5.16
C LEU A 2 -31.83 -29.15 -4.20
N SER A 3 -31.40 -30.35 -3.80
CA SER A 3 -30.28 -30.53 -2.84
C SER A 3 -28.89 -30.17 -3.42
N GLN A 4 -28.70 -30.29 -4.74
CA GLN A 4 -27.43 -29.94 -5.41
C GLN A 4 -27.25 -28.42 -5.55
N ILE A 5 -28.36 -27.67 -5.73
CA ILE A 5 -28.34 -26.20 -5.89
C ILE A 5 -27.95 -25.51 -4.57
N THR A 6 -28.37 -26.03 -3.41
CA THR A 6 -28.07 -25.43 -2.10
C THR A 6 -26.62 -25.63 -1.66
N ILE A 7 -26.01 -26.78 -1.97
CA ILE A 7 -24.60 -27.05 -1.62
C ILE A 7 -23.66 -26.18 -2.46
N ILE A 8 -24.00 -25.99 -3.74
CA ILE A 8 -23.24 -25.13 -4.64
C ILE A 8 -23.31 -23.66 -4.19
N ALA A 9 -24.50 -23.14 -3.83
CA ALA A 9 -24.64 -21.78 -3.32
C ALA A 9 -23.89 -21.52 -1.99
N ALA A 10 -23.85 -22.52 -1.09
CA ALA A 10 -23.11 -22.43 0.17
C ALA A 10 -21.59 -22.45 -0.03
N LEU A 11 -21.08 -23.28 -0.96
CA LEU A 11 -19.67 -23.30 -1.33
C LEU A 11 -19.25 -22.00 -2.02
N TYR A 12 -20.11 -21.42 -2.87
CA TYR A 12 -19.85 -20.13 -3.52
C TYR A 12 -19.88 -18.95 -2.54
N SER A 13 -20.75 -18.99 -1.53
CA SER A 13 -20.76 -17.98 -0.46
C SER A 13 -19.51 -18.05 0.42
N LEU A 14 -18.90 -19.24 0.56
CA LEU A 14 -17.66 -19.43 1.30
C LEU A 14 -16.45 -18.83 0.56
N VAL A 15 -16.36 -19.03 -0.76
CA VAL A 15 -15.26 -18.47 -1.58
C VAL A 15 -15.31 -16.94 -1.62
N ALA A 16 -16.51 -16.35 -1.75
CA ALA A 16 -16.66 -14.89 -1.71
C ALA A 16 -16.30 -14.28 -0.33
N ALA A 17 -16.52 -15.03 0.75
CA ALA A 17 -16.17 -14.60 2.10
C ALA A 17 -14.66 -14.59 2.34
N ASP A 18 -13.92 -15.55 1.76
CA ASP A 18 -12.46 -15.63 1.93
C ASP A 18 -11.76 -14.45 1.25
N ALA A 19 -12.11 -14.16 -0.02
CA ALA A 19 -11.62 -12.98 -0.73
C ALA A 19 -11.95 -11.67 0.00
N ALA A 20 -13.16 -11.53 0.56
CA ALA A 20 -13.53 -10.34 1.34
C ALA A 20 -12.71 -10.19 2.62
N GLY A 21 -12.41 -11.30 3.31
CA GLY A 21 -11.52 -11.32 4.47
C GLY A 21 -10.09 -10.91 4.10
N ALA A 22 -9.55 -11.46 3.02
CA ALA A 22 -8.23 -11.10 2.51
C ALA A 22 -8.12 -9.62 2.09
N ILE A 23 -9.14 -9.10 1.40
CA ILE A 23 -9.24 -7.67 1.04
C ILE A 23 -9.23 -6.80 2.30
N SER A 24 -10.04 -7.15 3.30
CA SER A 24 -10.14 -6.36 4.54
C SER A 24 -8.83 -6.37 5.34
N SER A 25 -8.15 -7.52 5.39
CA SER A 25 -6.84 -7.64 6.03
C SER A 25 -5.79 -6.80 5.31
N LEU A 26 -5.74 -6.86 3.97
CA LEU A 26 -4.83 -6.06 3.17
C LEU A 26 -5.10 -4.57 3.35
N GLN A 27 -6.37 -4.15 3.30
CA GLN A 27 -6.77 -2.77 3.53
C GLN A 27 -6.29 -2.26 4.89
N SER A 28 -6.50 -3.04 5.96
CA SER A 28 -6.04 -2.66 7.31
C SER A 28 -4.53 -2.46 7.39
N ILE A 29 -3.74 -3.28 6.70
CA ILE A 29 -2.28 -3.14 6.66
C ILE A 29 -1.89 -1.88 5.89
N VAL A 30 -2.54 -1.62 4.75
CA VAL A 30 -2.29 -0.42 3.94
C VAL A 30 -2.63 0.85 4.73
N GLU A 31 -3.76 0.88 5.44
CA GLU A 31 -4.17 2.03 6.27
C GLU A 31 -3.24 2.26 7.47
N ASP A 32 -2.74 1.20 8.10
CA ASP A 32 -1.75 1.30 9.18
C ASP A 32 -0.41 1.84 8.64
N LEU A 33 0.04 1.33 7.49
CA LEU A 33 1.25 1.80 6.83
C LEU A 33 1.12 3.27 6.40
N ASP A 34 -0.02 3.66 5.85
CA ASP A 34 -0.34 5.04 5.48
C ASP A 34 -0.28 5.96 6.69
N SER A 35 -0.90 5.55 7.81
CA SER A 35 -0.83 6.29 9.07
C SER A 35 0.60 6.48 9.59
N LYS A 36 1.46 5.46 9.42
CA LYS A 36 2.89 5.54 9.76
C LYS A 36 3.65 6.50 8.83
N VAL A 37 3.37 6.46 7.52
CA VAL A 37 3.96 7.39 6.54
C VAL A 37 3.54 8.83 6.85
N GLN A 38 2.26 9.09 7.10
CA GLN A 38 1.74 10.42 7.42
C GLN A 38 2.37 10.99 8.69
N SER A 39 2.48 10.17 9.75
CA SER A 39 3.05 10.58 11.04
C SER A 39 4.57 10.65 11.06
N TRP A 40 5.25 10.01 10.11
CA TRP A 40 6.71 10.09 9.97
C TRP A 40 7.14 11.47 9.44
N ASP A 41 8.27 11.96 9.91
CA ASP A 41 8.94 13.14 9.37
C ASP A 41 10.46 12.91 9.29
N SER A 42 11.16 13.81 8.58
CA SER A 42 12.60 13.69 8.37
C SER A 42 13.44 13.77 9.66
N ALA A 43 12.90 14.29 10.77
CA ALA A 43 13.60 14.30 12.06
C ALA A 43 13.69 12.92 12.70
N ALA A 44 12.75 12.00 12.38
CA ALA A 44 12.87 10.58 12.74
C ALA A 44 14.01 9.87 11.98
N GLY A 45 14.51 10.48 10.90
CA GLY A 45 15.64 10.01 10.12
C GLY A 45 15.41 8.67 9.44
N LEU A 46 16.51 8.05 9.01
CA LEU A 46 16.51 6.73 8.37
C LEU A 46 15.91 5.65 9.28
N GLN A 47 16.12 5.73 10.60
CA GLN A 47 15.58 4.75 11.55
C GLN A 47 14.04 4.75 11.55
N GLY A 48 13.40 5.92 11.45
CA GLY A 48 11.95 6.01 11.30
C GLY A 48 11.47 5.40 9.98
N ALA A 49 12.19 5.63 8.88
CA ALA A 49 11.87 5.02 7.59
C ALA A 49 11.99 3.47 7.63
N LEU A 50 12.96 2.93 8.36
CA LEU A 50 13.10 1.48 8.55
C LEU A 50 11.95 0.86 9.36
N VAL A 51 11.29 1.64 10.23
CA VAL A 51 10.09 1.17 10.95
C VAL A 51 8.92 1.01 9.98
N ILE A 52 8.76 1.93 9.03
CA ILE A 52 7.77 1.82 7.95
C ILE A 52 8.07 0.59 7.09
N GLN A 53 9.35 0.39 6.72
CA GLN A 53 9.78 -0.77 5.92
C GLN A 53 9.48 -2.12 6.60
N ALA A 54 9.49 -2.17 7.94
CA ALA A 54 9.27 -3.42 8.68
C ALA A 54 7.88 -4.05 8.43
N ASP A 55 6.91 -3.27 7.96
CA ASP A 55 5.56 -3.75 7.65
C ASP A 55 5.41 -4.23 6.20
N ILE A 56 6.37 -3.95 5.32
CA ILE A 56 6.33 -4.34 3.90
C ILE A 56 6.23 -5.87 3.71
N PRO A 57 6.94 -6.72 4.47
CA PRO A 57 6.75 -8.17 4.37
C PRO A 57 5.29 -8.61 4.65
N SER A 58 4.65 -8.01 5.66
CA SER A 58 3.24 -8.29 5.97
C SER A 58 2.31 -7.85 4.83
N LEU A 59 2.63 -6.72 4.19
CA LEU A 59 1.90 -6.25 3.02
C LEU A 59 2.07 -7.20 1.83
N THR A 60 3.29 -7.64 1.53
CA THR A 60 3.59 -8.61 0.48
C THR A 60 2.88 -9.94 0.71
N ASP A 61 2.90 -10.46 1.94
CA ASP A 61 2.19 -11.68 2.33
C ASP A 61 0.67 -11.52 2.17
N ALA A 62 0.12 -10.37 2.54
CA ALA A 62 -1.30 -10.08 2.39
C ALA A 62 -1.72 -9.96 0.91
N VAL A 63 -0.88 -9.37 0.05
CA VAL A 63 -1.11 -9.33 -1.41
C VAL A 63 -1.05 -10.73 -2.00
N ALA A 64 -0.09 -11.55 -1.58
CA ALA A 64 0.01 -12.95 -2.01
C ALA A 64 -1.21 -13.77 -1.58
N ASN A 65 -1.66 -13.59 -0.33
CA ASN A 65 -2.86 -14.24 0.20
C ASN A 65 -4.12 -13.79 -0.55
N LEU A 66 -4.30 -12.49 -0.79
CA LEU A 66 -5.40 -12.01 -1.63
C LEU A 66 -5.34 -12.63 -3.02
N SER A 67 -4.15 -12.75 -3.61
CA SER A 67 -4.00 -13.37 -4.92
C SER A 67 -4.41 -14.85 -4.95
N SER A 68 -4.25 -15.60 -3.85
CA SER A 68 -4.66 -17.00 -3.77
C SER A 68 -6.14 -17.18 -3.47
N GLU A 69 -6.73 -16.25 -2.73
CA GLU A 69 -8.15 -16.28 -2.37
C GLU A 69 -9.07 -15.69 -3.44
N LEU A 70 -8.51 -14.96 -4.42
CA LEU A 70 -9.29 -14.45 -5.55
C LEU A 70 -9.84 -15.63 -6.40
N PRO A 71 -11.17 -15.70 -6.59
CA PRO A 71 -11.77 -16.71 -7.45
C PRO A 71 -11.36 -16.52 -8.91
N SER A 72 -11.19 -17.63 -9.64
CA SER A 72 -10.88 -17.61 -11.08
C SER A 72 -12.05 -17.17 -11.96
N SER A 73 -13.28 -17.27 -11.45
CA SER A 73 -14.50 -16.78 -12.08
C SER A 73 -15.56 -16.55 -11.02
N VAL A 74 -16.36 -15.49 -11.19
CA VAL A 74 -17.49 -15.15 -10.31
C VAL A 74 -18.75 -14.93 -11.13
N ASP A 75 -19.91 -15.12 -10.50
CA ASP A 75 -21.18 -14.71 -11.09
C ASP A 75 -21.41 -13.18 -10.95
N ASN A 76 -22.50 -12.67 -11.53
CA ASN A 76 -22.81 -11.24 -11.57
C ASN A 76 -22.99 -10.60 -10.17
N ASP A 77 -23.61 -11.30 -9.22
CA ASP A 77 -23.84 -10.76 -7.87
C ASP A 77 -22.56 -10.78 -7.04
N GLN A 78 -21.75 -11.83 -7.22
CA GLN A 78 -20.41 -11.92 -6.64
C GLN A 78 -19.47 -10.86 -7.22
N ALA A 79 -19.53 -10.60 -8.53
CA ALA A 79 -18.76 -9.55 -9.19
C ALA A 79 -19.04 -8.17 -8.59
N LYS A 80 -20.32 -7.84 -8.36
CA LYS A 80 -20.74 -6.61 -7.65
C LYS A 80 -20.11 -6.52 -6.26
N THR A 81 -20.20 -7.60 -5.49
CA THR A 81 -19.66 -7.65 -4.12
C THR A 81 -18.14 -7.51 -4.11
N LEU A 82 -17.44 -8.22 -4.99
CA LEU A 82 -15.99 -8.18 -5.12
C LEU A 82 -15.50 -6.77 -5.48
N VAL A 83 -16.09 -6.15 -6.50
CA VAL A 83 -15.73 -4.80 -6.94
C VAL A 83 -16.04 -3.77 -5.85
N SER A 84 -17.18 -3.90 -5.15
CA SER A 84 -17.52 -3.04 -4.02
C SER A 84 -16.51 -3.14 -2.87
N ASN A 85 -15.94 -4.32 -2.62
CA ASN A 85 -14.92 -4.53 -1.58
C ASN A 85 -13.53 -4.05 -2.04
N LEU A 86 -13.19 -4.18 -3.33
CA LEU A 86 -11.91 -3.72 -3.87
C LEU A 86 -11.83 -2.20 -3.99
N ALA A 87 -12.95 -1.49 -4.13
CA ALA A 87 -12.99 -0.03 -4.24
C ALA A 87 -12.32 0.71 -3.06
N PRO A 88 -12.68 0.47 -1.78
CA PRO A 88 -12.03 1.13 -0.65
C PRO A 88 -10.54 0.75 -0.54
N LEU A 89 -10.17 -0.50 -0.81
CA LEU A 89 -8.77 -0.93 -0.85
C LEU A 89 -7.97 -0.16 -1.91
N GLY A 90 -8.51 -0.01 -3.12
CA GLY A 90 -7.86 0.75 -4.19
C GLY A 90 -7.64 2.22 -3.81
N ALA A 91 -8.61 2.84 -3.14
CA ALA A 91 -8.49 4.18 -2.61
C ALA A 91 -7.41 4.29 -1.52
N ALA A 92 -7.34 3.34 -0.58
CA ALA A 92 -6.32 3.30 0.47
C ALA A 92 -4.90 3.15 -0.11
N ILE A 93 -4.71 2.25 -1.09
CA ILE A 93 -3.43 2.08 -1.79
C ILE A 93 -3.01 3.38 -2.49
N SER A 94 -3.94 4.03 -3.19
CA SER A 94 -3.66 5.30 -3.85
C SER A 94 -3.33 6.42 -2.87
N ALA A 95 -3.96 6.46 -1.70
CA ALA A 95 -3.66 7.43 -0.65
C ALA A 95 -2.24 7.25 -0.11
N LEU A 96 -1.89 6.01 0.27
CA LEU A 96 -0.54 5.65 0.71
C LEU A 96 0.55 6.06 -0.28
N LEU A 97 0.37 5.73 -1.57
CA LEU A 97 1.37 6.03 -2.60
C LEU A 97 1.49 7.53 -2.86
N ASN A 98 0.38 8.27 -2.76
CA ASN A 98 0.40 9.73 -2.85
C ASN A 98 1.10 10.36 -1.63
N ASP A 99 0.86 9.86 -0.43
CA ASP A 99 1.51 10.36 0.79
C ASP A 99 3.02 10.06 0.81
N LEU A 100 3.43 8.89 0.31
CA LEU A 100 4.83 8.60 0.03
C LEU A 100 5.42 9.59 -0.97
N ALA A 101 4.75 9.83 -2.10
CA ALA A 101 5.20 10.77 -3.13
C ALA A 101 5.33 12.20 -2.58
N ASN A 102 4.38 12.65 -1.78
CA ASN A 102 4.41 13.96 -1.12
C ASN A 102 5.61 14.10 -0.16
N LYS A 103 6.08 13.00 0.43
CA LYS A 103 7.24 12.94 1.33
C LYS A 103 8.54 12.53 0.64
N ALA A 104 8.58 12.43 -0.70
CA ALA A 104 9.76 11.94 -1.42
C ALA A 104 11.04 12.73 -1.12
N ASN A 105 10.95 14.06 -1.00
CA ASN A 105 12.09 14.92 -0.63
C ASN A 105 12.59 14.64 0.79
N ASP A 106 11.69 14.38 1.74
CA ASP A 106 12.06 14.04 3.11
C ASP A 106 12.77 12.68 3.15
N PHE A 107 12.22 11.67 2.48
CA PHE A 107 12.87 10.36 2.35
C PHE A 107 14.25 10.46 1.66
N GLN A 108 14.38 11.34 0.66
CA GLN A 108 15.66 11.62 0.01
C GLN A 108 16.66 12.25 0.97
N SER A 109 16.24 13.22 1.78
CA SER A 109 17.12 13.91 2.72
C SER A 109 17.74 12.98 3.77
N VAL A 110 17.04 11.90 4.12
CA VAL A 110 17.50 10.90 5.10
C VAL A 110 18.17 9.68 4.46
N GLY A 111 18.30 9.65 3.12
CA GLY A 111 18.91 8.54 2.38
C GLY A 111 18.05 7.28 2.27
N ALA A 112 16.73 7.39 2.39
CA ALA A 112 15.79 6.27 2.33
C ALA A 112 15.14 6.06 0.95
N THR A 113 15.48 6.88 -0.06
CA THR A 113 14.88 6.79 -1.42
C THR A 113 14.97 5.40 -2.03
N GLU A 114 16.14 4.74 -1.97
CA GLU A 114 16.31 3.41 -2.59
C GLU A 114 15.52 2.32 -1.87
N ILE A 115 15.22 2.49 -0.58
CA ILE A 115 14.35 1.57 0.17
C ILE A 115 12.92 1.67 -0.37
N VAL A 116 12.35 2.87 -0.38
CA VAL A 116 10.98 3.11 -0.85
C VAL A 116 10.83 2.72 -2.34
N LYS A 117 11.84 3.01 -3.15
CA LYS A 117 11.89 2.58 -4.55
C LYS A 117 11.90 1.05 -4.68
N GLY A 118 12.67 0.36 -3.86
CA GLY A 118 12.68 -1.11 -3.79
C GLY A 118 11.30 -1.65 -3.46
N ASP A 119 10.69 -1.14 -2.39
CA ASP A 119 9.37 -1.57 -1.93
C ASP A 119 8.28 -1.35 -2.99
N ILE A 120 8.26 -0.18 -3.65
CA ILE A 120 7.33 0.10 -4.76
C ILE A 120 7.55 -0.88 -5.92
N SER A 121 8.80 -1.15 -6.28
CA SER A 121 9.16 -2.07 -7.37
C SER A 121 8.71 -3.50 -7.08
N GLU A 122 8.90 -3.95 -5.84
CA GLU A 122 8.55 -5.30 -5.39
C GLU A 122 7.03 -5.49 -5.31
N LEU A 123 6.27 -4.46 -4.93
CA LEU A 123 4.82 -4.52 -4.78
C LEU A 123 4.06 -4.27 -6.09
N ALA A 124 4.61 -3.49 -7.02
CA ALA A 124 3.90 -3.08 -8.23
C ALA A 124 3.45 -4.27 -9.11
N SER A 125 4.34 -5.25 -9.34
CA SER A 125 4.00 -6.40 -10.18
C SER A 125 2.96 -7.33 -9.52
N PRO A 126 3.14 -7.77 -8.26
CA PRO A 126 2.11 -8.55 -7.56
C PRO A 126 0.76 -7.83 -7.46
N ALA A 127 0.75 -6.51 -7.24
CA ALA A 127 -0.48 -5.73 -7.22
C ALA A 127 -1.18 -5.73 -8.59
N ALA A 128 -0.43 -5.52 -9.68
CA ALA A 128 -0.97 -5.60 -11.03
C ALA A 128 -1.52 -6.99 -11.36
N ASP A 129 -0.88 -8.07 -10.89
CA ASP A 129 -1.35 -9.45 -11.05
C ASP A 129 -2.65 -9.72 -10.29
N VAL A 130 -2.76 -9.24 -9.04
CA VAL A 130 -4.00 -9.32 -8.24
C VAL A 130 -5.14 -8.61 -8.95
N VAL A 131 -4.91 -7.38 -9.41
CA VAL A 131 -5.91 -6.60 -10.14
C VAL A 131 -6.29 -7.30 -11.45
N SER A 132 -5.31 -7.85 -12.18
CA SER A 132 -5.56 -8.62 -13.41
C SER A 132 -6.41 -9.86 -13.15
N LYS A 133 -6.12 -10.62 -12.09
CA LYS A 133 -6.91 -11.79 -11.68
C LYS A 133 -8.34 -11.39 -11.31
N ALA A 134 -8.52 -10.32 -10.54
CA ALA A 134 -9.83 -9.84 -10.15
C ALA A 134 -10.69 -9.46 -11.36
N ILE A 135 -10.11 -8.75 -12.34
CA ILE A 135 -10.80 -8.36 -13.58
C ILE A 135 -11.11 -9.56 -14.46
N ASN A 136 -10.14 -10.45 -14.66
CA ASN A 136 -10.32 -11.65 -15.49
C ASN A 136 -11.32 -12.63 -14.89
N GLY A 137 -11.55 -12.57 -13.57
CA GLY A 137 -12.58 -13.34 -12.89
C GLY A 137 -14.00 -12.81 -13.10
N LEU A 138 -14.17 -11.56 -13.55
CA LEU A 138 -15.49 -10.98 -13.80
C LEU A 138 -16.19 -11.68 -14.98
N PRO A 139 -17.52 -11.86 -14.93
CA PRO A 139 -18.26 -12.42 -16.04
C PRO A 139 -18.19 -11.49 -17.26
N THR A 140 -18.09 -12.07 -18.47
CA THR A 140 -17.99 -11.29 -19.72
C THR A 140 -19.24 -10.48 -20.02
N ASP A 141 -20.37 -10.89 -19.46
CA ASP A 141 -21.68 -10.24 -19.49
C ASP A 141 -21.98 -9.47 -18.18
N ALA A 142 -20.94 -9.09 -17.43
CA ALA A 142 -21.09 -8.26 -16.24
C ALA A 142 -21.83 -6.95 -16.56
N ASP A 143 -22.68 -6.51 -15.63
CA ASP A 143 -23.34 -5.21 -15.71
C ASP A 143 -22.32 -4.07 -15.96
N SER A 144 -22.68 -3.10 -16.81
CA SER A 144 -21.80 -1.99 -17.18
C SER A 144 -21.29 -1.19 -15.98
N ASP A 145 -22.08 -1.08 -14.92
CA ASP A 145 -21.71 -0.38 -13.69
C ASP A 145 -20.59 -1.12 -12.93
N VAL A 146 -20.59 -2.46 -12.97
CA VAL A 146 -19.55 -3.29 -12.35
C VAL A 146 -18.26 -3.16 -13.14
N LEU A 147 -18.32 -3.24 -14.47
CA LEU A 147 -17.16 -3.05 -15.33
C LEU A 147 -16.59 -1.62 -15.23
N GLY A 148 -17.47 -0.61 -15.17
CA GLY A 148 -17.07 0.79 -14.96
C GLY A 148 -16.38 1.00 -13.61
N SER A 149 -16.93 0.42 -12.54
CA SER A 149 -16.32 0.47 -11.21
C SER A 149 -14.97 -0.26 -11.16
N ALA A 150 -14.87 -1.45 -11.77
CA ALA A 150 -13.61 -2.17 -11.91
C ALA A 150 -12.56 -1.34 -12.68
N SER A 151 -12.96 -0.71 -13.78
CA SER A 151 -12.09 0.20 -14.55
C SER A 151 -11.62 1.40 -13.73
N SER A 152 -12.49 1.96 -12.88
CA SER A 152 -12.13 3.06 -11.98
C SER A 152 -11.09 2.61 -10.94
N ILE A 153 -11.25 1.43 -10.36
CA ILE A 153 -10.29 0.87 -9.39
C ILE A 153 -8.92 0.70 -10.03
N VAL A 154 -8.86 0.11 -11.22
CA VAL A 154 -7.62 -0.03 -12.00
C VAL A 154 -6.96 1.31 -12.23
N SER A 155 -7.73 2.31 -12.65
CA SER A 155 -7.22 3.64 -12.96
C SER A 155 -6.65 4.32 -11.71
N VAL A 156 -7.35 4.21 -10.57
CA VAL A 156 -6.90 4.77 -9.28
C VAL A 156 -5.61 4.10 -8.80
N VAL A 157 -5.58 2.77 -8.77
CA VAL A 157 -4.41 2.03 -8.28
C VAL A 157 -3.21 2.25 -9.20
N SER A 158 -3.40 2.15 -10.53
CA SER A 158 -2.32 2.38 -11.49
C SER A 158 -1.76 3.80 -11.43
N ALA A 159 -2.61 4.82 -11.28
CA ALA A 159 -2.18 6.20 -11.10
C ALA A 159 -1.39 6.39 -9.79
N GLY A 160 -1.83 5.77 -8.69
CA GLY A 160 -1.10 5.77 -7.42
C GLY A 160 0.31 5.19 -7.58
N PHE A 161 0.43 4.01 -8.19
CA PHE A 161 1.73 3.38 -8.44
C PHE A 161 2.60 4.17 -9.40
N SER A 162 2.03 4.78 -10.46
CA SER A 162 2.78 5.66 -11.35
C SER A 162 3.32 6.87 -10.60
N THR A 163 2.50 7.50 -9.76
CA THR A 163 2.89 8.67 -8.96
C THR A 163 4.02 8.34 -7.99
N GLY A 164 3.90 7.23 -7.25
CA GLY A 164 4.97 6.75 -6.36
C GLY A 164 6.24 6.40 -7.14
N ALA A 165 6.10 5.70 -8.27
CA ALA A 165 7.24 5.31 -9.10
C ALA A 165 7.98 6.53 -9.66
N GLU A 166 7.27 7.54 -10.15
CA GLU A 166 7.85 8.80 -10.62
C GLU A 166 8.58 9.55 -9.49
N ALA A 167 7.98 9.63 -8.31
CA ALA A 167 8.54 10.35 -7.18
C ALA A 167 9.85 9.75 -6.65
N PHE A 168 9.98 8.42 -6.71
CA PHE A 168 11.15 7.70 -6.19
C PHE A 168 12.07 7.11 -7.28
N GLY A 169 11.74 7.28 -8.56
CA GLY A 169 12.49 6.70 -9.68
C GLY A 169 12.39 5.17 -9.77
N ALA A 170 11.25 4.61 -9.39
CA ALA A 170 10.95 3.18 -9.56
C ALA A 170 10.51 2.87 -11.00
N PRO A 171 10.71 1.63 -11.49
CA PRO A 171 10.19 1.22 -12.79
C PRO A 171 8.66 1.19 -12.78
N THR A 172 8.05 1.65 -13.85
CA THR A 172 6.59 1.54 -14.07
C THR A 172 6.23 0.15 -14.56
N VAL A 173 5.12 -0.40 -14.08
CA VAL A 173 4.56 -1.68 -14.54
C VAL A 173 3.35 -1.47 -15.45
N ALA A 174 3.06 -2.45 -16.32
CA ALA A 174 1.86 -2.44 -17.14
C ALA A 174 0.65 -2.90 -16.31
N TRP A 175 -0.42 -2.11 -16.34
CA TRP A 175 -1.67 -2.43 -15.66
C TRP A 175 -2.69 -3.04 -16.63
N PRO A 176 -3.57 -3.94 -16.17
CA PRO A 176 -4.62 -4.51 -17.01
C PRO A 176 -5.57 -3.43 -17.50
N VAL A 177 -6.17 -3.63 -18.67
CA VAL A 177 -7.19 -2.72 -19.23
C VAL A 177 -8.55 -3.39 -19.13
N VAL A 178 -9.53 -2.71 -18.55
CA VAL A 178 -10.91 -3.18 -18.52
C VAL A 178 -11.59 -2.77 -19.81
N ASN A 179 -11.97 -3.74 -20.64
CA ASN A 179 -12.76 -3.48 -21.84
C ASN A 179 -14.22 -3.26 -21.42
N VAL A 180 -14.57 -2.02 -21.10
CA VAL A 180 -15.97 -1.60 -21.06
C VAL A 180 -16.49 -1.59 -22.49
N GLY A 181 -17.26 -2.61 -22.87
CA GLY A 181 -17.92 -2.64 -24.18
C GLY A 181 -18.64 -1.33 -24.43
N ASP A 182 -18.44 -0.74 -25.62
CA ASP A 182 -18.85 0.61 -25.99
C ASP A 182 -20.33 0.89 -25.68
N ALA A 183 -20.57 1.44 -24.50
CA ALA A 183 -21.85 1.97 -24.06
C ALA A 183 -21.58 3.25 -23.24
N SER A 184 -20.71 4.12 -23.78
CA SER A 184 -20.67 5.57 -23.59
C SER A 184 -19.22 6.07 -23.66
N ALA A 185 -18.78 6.36 -24.89
CA ALA A 185 -17.73 7.33 -25.11
C ALA A 185 -18.17 8.71 -24.57
N ALA A 186 -17.85 9.01 -23.31
CA ALA A 186 -17.90 10.37 -22.78
C ALA A 186 -16.98 10.55 -21.57
N ALA A 187 -15.83 11.20 -21.83
CA ALA A 187 -14.93 11.89 -20.88
C ALA A 187 -14.37 11.02 -19.72
N SER A 188 -13.12 10.58 -19.81
CA SER A 188 -11.98 11.44 -19.46
C SER A 188 -10.70 10.94 -20.14
N GLY A 189 -10.15 11.74 -21.04
CA GLY A 189 -8.85 11.47 -21.64
C GLY A 189 -7.74 11.70 -20.62
N ALA A 190 -7.06 10.62 -20.23
CA ALA A 190 -5.67 10.67 -19.80
C ALA A 190 -4.82 10.02 -20.90
N SER A 191 -4.05 10.86 -21.56
CA SER A 191 -3.22 10.57 -22.73
C SER A 191 -2.24 9.43 -22.48
N SER A 192 -2.34 8.36 -23.27
CA SER A 192 -1.23 7.44 -23.54
C SER A 192 -1.05 7.33 -25.05
N ALA A 193 -0.29 8.29 -25.59
CA ALA A 193 0.22 8.22 -26.95
C ALA A 193 1.44 7.29 -26.98
N ALA A 194 1.26 6.15 -27.67
CA ALA A 194 2.17 5.42 -28.55
C ALA A 194 3.69 5.37 -28.26
N ALA A 195 4.26 4.15 -28.33
CA ALA A 195 5.27 3.82 -29.33
C ALA A 195 5.62 2.32 -29.38
N SER A 196 5.42 1.70 -30.54
CA SER A 196 6.23 0.64 -31.17
C SER A 196 5.50 0.22 -32.46
N GLY A 197 6.06 0.19 -33.66
CA GLY A 197 7.39 0.43 -34.16
C GLY A 197 7.34 -0.03 -35.62
N ALA A 198 7.65 0.86 -36.57
CA ALA A 198 7.77 0.51 -37.98
C ALA A 198 9.13 1.00 -38.48
N SER A 199 9.98 0.04 -38.83
CA SER A 199 11.27 0.25 -39.47
C SER A 199 11.08 0.69 -40.92
N SER A 200 11.90 1.62 -41.41
CA SER A 200 12.73 1.48 -42.64
C SER A 200 13.35 2.80 -43.09
N ALA A 201 14.68 2.77 -43.24
CA ALA A 201 15.54 3.33 -44.30
C ALA A 201 15.38 4.79 -44.76
N GLY A 202 16.53 5.48 -44.90
CA GLY A 202 16.66 6.57 -45.88
C GLY A 202 17.71 7.62 -45.56
N SER A 203 18.84 7.55 -46.25
CA SER A 203 20.05 8.37 -46.16
C SER A 203 19.88 9.89 -46.40
N ALA A 204 20.82 10.66 -45.84
CA ALA A 204 21.70 11.63 -46.52
C ALA A 204 21.73 13.09 -46.00
N ALA A 205 22.97 13.51 -45.70
CA ALA A 205 23.63 14.78 -46.01
C ALA A 205 23.30 16.07 -45.21
N ALA A 206 24.31 16.46 -44.42
CA ALA A 206 25.05 17.74 -44.39
C ALA A 206 24.29 19.08 -44.25
N SER A 207 24.66 19.88 -43.25
CA SER A 207 25.65 20.98 -43.38
C SER A 207 25.68 21.87 -42.12
N ASP A 208 26.86 22.42 -41.86
CA ASP A 208 27.28 23.41 -40.87
C ASP A 208 26.31 24.56 -40.55
N ALA A 209 26.32 25.00 -39.28
CA ALA A 209 26.50 26.42 -38.92
C ALA A 209 26.81 26.58 -37.42
N ALA A 210 27.91 27.27 -37.15
CA ALA A 210 28.42 27.66 -35.84
C ALA A 210 27.74 28.94 -35.30
N SER A 211 28.14 29.27 -34.05
CA SER A 211 28.03 30.59 -33.39
C SER A 211 26.68 30.86 -32.70
N SER A 212 26.59 31.44 -31.49
CA SER A 212 27.53 32.24 -30.70
C SER A 212 27.01 32.42 -29.27
N ALA A 213 27.95 32.78 -28.39
CA ALA A 213 27.81 33.20 -27.01
C ALA A 213 26.78 34.32 -26.73
N GLY A 214 26.27 34.34 -25.50
CA GLY A 214 25.60 35.47 -24.88
C GLY A 214 25.68 35.37 -23.35
N SER A 215 26.53 36.19 -22.74
CA SER A 215 26.73 36.32 -21.29
C SER A 215 25.92 37.47 -20.67
N ALA A 216 25.84 37.48 -19.34
CA ALA A 216 25.45 38.57 -18.42
C ALA A 216 23.92 38.80 -18.27
N ALA A 217 23.34 39.18 -17.12
CA ALA A 217 23.83 39.72 -15.85
C ALA A 217 22.83 39.39 -14.71
N ALA A 218 23.30 39.00 -13.51
CA ALA A 218 23.19 39.72 -12.23
C ALA A 218 21.98 40.66 -12.03
N SER A 219 21.21 40.49 -10.94
CA SER A 219 21.21 41.42 -9.79
C SER A 219 20.26 41.00 -8.65
N ASP A 220 20.70 41.38 -7.46
CA ASP A 220 20.17 41.28 -6.12
C ASP A 220 18.71 41.72 -5.88
N ALA A 221 18.05 41.09 -4.90
CA ALA A 221 17.07 41.76 -4.06
C ALA A 221 17.07 41.14 -2.64
N ALA A 222 17.70 41.85 -1.72
CA ALA A 222 17.65 41.63 -0.28
C ALA A 222 16.69 42.65 0.39
N SER A 223 16.28 42.32 1.63
CA SER A 223 15.55 43.13 2.62
C SER A 223 14.01 43.09 2.50
N SER A 224 13.23 42.97 3.57
CA SER A 224 13.41 43.49 4.92
C SER A 224 12.61 42.72 5.99
N ALA A 225 13.13 42.78 7.21
CA ALA A 225 12.60 42.30 8.46
C ALA A 225 11.22 42.86 8.85
N ALA A 226 10.47 42.08 9.63
CA ALA A 226 9.55 42.60 10.63
C ALA A 226 9.75 41.84 11.94
N LYS A 227 10.44 42.49 12.88
CA LYS A 227 10.44 42.16 14.31
C LYS A 227 9.13 42.66 14.91
N SER A 228 8.52 41.87 15.79
CA SER A 228 7.59 42.37 16.78
C SER A 228 7.77 41.58 18.06
N ASP A 229 8.69 42.08 18.88
CA ASP A 229 8.72 41.89 20.32
C ASP A 229 7.49 42.57 20.93
N ALA A 230 6.74 41.83 21.75
CA ALA A 230 5.98 42.41 22.85
C ALA A 230 6.03 41.42 24.02
N ALA A 231 6.99 41.69 24.91
CA ALA A 231 7.03 41.20 26.28
C ALA A 231 5.98 41.90 27.15
N VAL A 232 5.72 41.32 28.33
CA VAL A 232 5.17 41.86 29.61
C VAL A 232 4.23 40.80 30.20
N THR A 233 4.70 39.84 31.01
CA THR A 233 5.11 39.86 32.43
C THR A 233 3.99 39.61 33.45
N SER A 234 4.20 38.54 34.23
CA SER A 234 4.15 38.47 35.72
C SER A 234 2.92 37.95 36.48
N ALA A 235 3.29 37.24 37.56
CA ALA A 235 2.57 36.76 38.75
C ALA A 235 1.84 35.42 38.57
N ALA A 236 2.34 34.26 39.04
CA ALA A 236 2.77 33.83 40.38
C ALA A 236 1.63 33.62 41.39
N GLU A 237 1.74 32.48 42.08
CA GLU A 237 1.00 32.02 43.27
C GLU A 237 -0.42 31.48 43.01
N THR A 238 -0.96 30.45 43.67
CA THR A 238 -0.61 29.75 44.91
C THR A 238 -1.34 28.39 44.93
N SER A 239 -0.77 27.46 45.70
CA SER A 239 -1.31 26.17 46.16
C SER A 239 -2.82 26.10 46.51
N SER A 240 -3.43 24.93 46.32
CA SER A 240 -4.13 24.22 47.41
C SER A 240 -4.50 22.78 47.05
N ALA A 241 -4.12 21.90 47.98
CA ALA A 241 -4.58 20.52 48.07
C ALA A 241 -6.07 20.47 48.42
N ALA A 242 -6.83 19.57 47.80
CA ALA A 242 -8.14 19.14 48.29
C ALA A 242 -8.18 17.62 48.38
N LYS A 243 -7.97 17.18 49.62
CA LYS A 243 -8.18 15.85 50.15
C LYS A 243 -9.67 15.68 50.42
N SER A 244 -10.33 14.68 49.84
CA SER A 244 -11.66 14.25 50.26
C SER A 244 -11.73 12.72 50.34
N SER A 245 -11.67 12.26 51.58
CA SER A 245 -11.87 10.90 52.06
C SER A 245 -13.34 10.62 52.40
N ALA A 246 -13.69 9.32 52.32
CA ALA A 246 -14.86 8.62 52.88
C ALA A 246 -16.19 8.82 52.12
N LYS A 247 -17.04 7.81 51.92
CA LYS A 247 -17.48 6.80 52.91
C LYS A 247 -18.14 5.58 52.25
N SER A 248 -17.99 4.45 52.93
CA SER A 248 -18.54 3.13 52.69
C SER A 248 -20.06 3.04 52.54
N SER A 249 -20.51 2.04 51.77
CA SER A 249 -21.56 1.12 52.22
C SER A 249 -21.32 -0.29 51.69
N SER A 250 -21.32 -1.21 52.65
CA SER A 250 -21.30 -2.66 52.53
C SER A 250 -22.65 -3.20 52.04
N ALA A 251 -22.65 -4.21 51.17
CA ALA A 251 -23.65 -5.28 51.19
C ALA A 251 -23.09 -6.55 50.54
N SER A 252 -23.25 -7.63 51.28
CA SER A 252 -22.77 -8.99 51.09
C SER A 252 -23.42 -9.68 49.88
N ASN A 253 -22.68 -10.51 49.15
CA ASN A 253 -23.19 -11.84 48.81
C ASN A 253 -22.06 -12.87 48.62
N SER A 254 -22.12 -13.89 49.46
CA SER A 254 -21.36 -15.11 49.42
C SER A 254 -21.90 -16.05 48.34
N THR A 255 -21.04 -16.58 47.47
CA THR A 255 -21.27 -17.93 46.92
C THR A 255 -19.96 -18.67 46.71
N LYS A 256 -19.89 -19.76 47.45
CA LYS A 256 -18.85 -20.79 47.58
C LYS A 256 -19.08 -21.83 46.50
N THR A 257 -18.11 -22.10 45.63
CA THR A 257 -17.91 -23.45 45.05
C THR A 257 -16.43 -23.66 44.73
N SER A 258 -16.05 -24.93 44.74
CA SER A 258 -14.74 -25.47 45.04
C SER A 258 -14.21 -26.33 43.90
N SER A 259 -12.92 -26.22 43.58
CA SER A 259 -12.07 -27.24 42.93
C SER A 259 -10.68 -26.58 42.79
N LYS A 260 -9.58 -26.98 43.45
CA LYS A 260 -8.94 -28.27 43.71
C LYS A 260 -8.59 -29.04 42.44
N SER A 261 -7.39 -28.79 41.90
CA SER A 261 -6.46 -29.86 41.55
C SER A 261 -5.04 -29.31 41.35
N SER A 262 -4.14 -29.97 42.05
CA SER A 262 -2.71 -29.79 42.13
C SER A 262 -1.98 -30.41 40.94
N SER A 263 -0.81 -29.82 40.67
CA SER A 263 0.25 -30.29 39.79
C SER A 263 0.66 -31.75 39.99
N SER A 264 1.05 -32.40 38.89
CA SER A 264 2.15 -33.38 38.91
C SER A 264 2.83 -33.46 37.55
N SER A 265 4.15 -33.37 37.62
CA SER A 265 5.20 -33.63 36.65
C SER A 265 5.36 -35.12 36.35
N SER A 266 5.67 -35.52 35.11
CA SER A 266 6.70 -36.53 34.77
C SER A 266 6.78 -36.85 33.25
N SER A 267 7.92 -36.47 32.65
CA SER A 267 8.85 -37.30 31.84
C SER A 267 8.40 -38.26 30.72
N ASP A 268 9.09 -38.08 29.59
CA ASP A 268 9.70 -39.08 28.67
C ASP A 268 8.84 -39.84 27.64
N LYS A 269 9.04 -39.56 26.33
CA LYS A 269 9.97 -40.30 25.43
C LYS A 269 9.69 -40.04 23.93
N SER A 270 10.69 -39.46 23.27
CA SER A 270 11.31 -39.88 21.99
C SER A 270 10.45 -40.62 20.95
N SER A 271 10.25 -40.00 19.79
CA SER A 271 10.41 -40.67 18.50
C SER A 271 10.95 -39.70 17.45
N ASN A 272 11.93 -40.24 16.75
CA ASN A 272 12.89 -39.63 15.86
C ASN A 272 12.27 -39.46 14.47
N ALA A 273 12.29 -38.25 13.90
CA ALA A 273 12.09 -38.01 12.48
C ALA A 273 13.04 -36.89 12.03
N ALA A 274 14.25 -37.30 11.68
CA ALA A 274 15.19 -36.49 10.93
C ALA A 274 14.67 -36.33 9.50
N VAL A 275 14.49 -35.10 8.99
CA VAL A 275 14.71 -34.73 7.57
C VAL A 275 14.97 -33.21 7.48
N LEU A 276 16.20 -32.88 7.06
CA LEU A 276 16.69 -31.67 6.36
C LEU A 276 16.38 -30.27 6.92
N THR A 277 17.37 -29.77 7.66
CA THR A 277 17.72 -28.36 7.71
C THR A 277 18.51 -27.99 6.44
N THR A 278 17.86 -27.39 5.45
CA THR A 278 18.57 -26.65 4.40
C THR A 278 18.57 -25.18 4.77
N TYR A 279 19.71 -24.71 5.28
CA TYR A 279 20.08 -23.32 5.28
C TYR A 279 20.19 -22.84 3.82
N GLY A 280 19.17 -22.12 3.35
CA GLY A 280 19.24 -21.33 2.13
C GLY A 280 19.82 -19.96 2.45
N VAL A 281 21.15 -19.87 2.43
CA VAL A 281 21.88 -18.62 2.23
C VAL A 281 21.83 -18.33 0.72
N GLY A 282 21.19 -17.23 0.31
CA GLY A 282 21.17 -16.72 -1.07
C GLY A 282 19.86 -15.98 -1.33
N ALA A 283 19.80 -14.68 -1.65
CA ALA A 283 20.77 -13.85 -2.34
C ALA A 283 20.78 -12.41 -1.79
N ALA A 284 21.94 -11.98 -1.29
CA ALA A 284 22.37 -10.60 -1.44
C ALA A 284 23.16 -10.54 -2.76
N LEU A 285 22.64 -9.86 -3.80
CA LEU A 285 23.42 -9.33 -4.93
C LEU A 285 22.51 -8.61 -5.95
N ALA A 286 22.16 -7.36 -5.65
CA ALA A 286 22.02 -6.30 -6.65
C ALA A 286 22.03 -4.96 -5.91
N GLY A 287 22.97 -4.06 -6.25
CA GLY A 287 22.92 -2.66 -5.80
C GLY A 287 24.14 -2.12 -5.03
N ALA A 288 25.33 -2.68 -5.20
CA ALA A 288 26.58 -2.03 -4.76
C ALA A 288 27.53 -1.83 -5.94
N VAL A 289 27.20 -0.93 -6.87
CA VAL A 289 28.15 -0.31 -7.82
C VAL A 289 27.66 1.09 -8.18
N ALA A 290 28.16 2.13 -7.50
CA ALA A 290 28.42 3.48 -8.06
C ALA A 290 28.95 4.43 -6.97
N MET A 291 30.14 4.15 -6.42
CA MET A 291 30.99 5.19 -5.83
C MET A 291 32.46 4.78 -6.01
N LEU A 292 32.96 5.00 -7.23
CA LEU A 292 34.37 5.25 -7.55
C LEU A 292 34.49 5.55 -9.05
N LEU A 293 34.23 6.81 -9.40
CA LEU A 293 34.90 7.61 -10.44
C LEU A 293 34.43 9.06 -10.30
#